data_AF-A0A7Y2C7K1-F1
#
_entry.id   AF-A0A7Y2C7K1-F1
#
_cell.length_a   1.000
_cell.length_b   1.000
_cell.length_c   1.000
_cell.angle_alpha   90.00
_cell.angle_beta   90.00
_cell.angle_gamma   90.00
#
_symmetry.space_group_name_H-M   'P 1'
#
loop_
_entity.id
_entity.type
_entity.pdbx_description
1 polymer ?
#
loop_
_entity_poly.entity_id
_entity_poly.type
_entity_poly.pdbx_seq_one_letter_code
_entity_poly.pdbx_strand_id
1 'polypeptide(L)'
;TLRGISKPGPIVWSRIYIEGGELRADVGRGHVVELPPEETERRWRETSYEWPIMHAVLHGVSRDQMMARHKSNHVQVAYAPTDQDADDALIAKAAFFQTIGISVFLCGDLSVP
;
A
#
# COMPACT_ATOMS: atom_id res chain seq x y z
N THR A 1 15.04 -16.98 -10.65
CA THR A 1 14.25 -16.42 -9.53
C THR A 1 14.54 -14.94 -9.42
N LEU A 2 13.56 -14.12 -9.07
CA LEU A 2 13.74 -12.69 -8.81
C LEU A 2 13.57 -12.46 -7.30
N ARG A 3 14.66 -12.13 -6.63
CA ARG A 3 14.70 -11.90 -5.18
C ARG A 3 15.30 -10.51 -4.92
N GLY A 4 14.70 -9.78 -3.99
CA GLY A 4 15.17 -8.45 -3.61
C GLY A 4 14.40 -7.91 -2.40
N ILE A 5 15.06 -7.05 -1.64
CA ILE A 5 14.45 -6.30 -0.52
C ILE A 5 14.05 -4.94 -1.07
N SER A 6 12.81 -4.52 -0.81
CA SER A 6 12.32 -3.20 -1.18
C SER A 6 13.11 -2.10 -0.47
N LYS A 7 13.41 -0.99 -1.17
CA LYS A 7 14.12 0.16 -0.58
C LYS A 7 13.22 0.90 0.42
N PRO A 8 13.77 1.49 1.50
CA PRO A 8 12.98 2.33 2.38
C PRO A 8 12.50 3.59 1.66
N GLY A 9 11.31 4.08 2.01
CA GLY A 9 10.76 5.30 1.45
C GLY A 9 9.23 5.39 1.50
N PRO A 10 8.67 6.59 1.25
CA PRO A 10 7.22 6.80 1.29
C PRO A 10 6.54 6.18 0.07
N ILE A 11 5.34 5.63 0.29
CA ILE A 11 4.56 4.98 -0.74
C ILE A 11 3.08 5.38 -0.69
N VAL A 12 2.44 5.38 -1.85
CA VAL A 12 0.98 5.32 -1.98
C VAL A 12 0.60 3.89 -2.33
N TRP A 13 -0.33 3.32 -1.57
CA TRP A 13 -0.90 2.01 -1.89
C TRP A 13 -2.34 2.14 -2.34
N SER A 14 -2.78 1.21 -3.16
CA SER A 14 -4.16 1.16 -3.61
C SER A 14 -4.60 -0.25 -3.94
N ARG A 15 -5.91 -0.47 -3.96
CA ARG A 15 -6.52 -1.65 -4.58
C ARG A 15 -7.88 -1.33 -5.17
N ILE A 16 -8.04 -1.64 -6.45
CA ILE A 16 -9.34 -1.65 -7.12
C ILE A 16 -10.00 -3.03 -6.99
N TYR A 17 -11.30 -3.05 -6.73
CA TYR A 17 -12.12 -4.26 -6.62
C TYR A 17 -13.54 -3.98 -7.11
N ILE A 18 -14.32 -5.06 -7.30
CA ILE A 18 -15.74 -4.99 -7.67
C ILE A 18 -16.57 -5.41 -6.47
N GLU A 19 -17.56 -4.60 -6.11
CA GLU A 19 -18.55 -4.93 -5.08
C GLU A 19 -19.90 -4.34 -5.49
N GLY A 20 -20.97 -5.14 -5.43
CA GLY A 20 -22.31 -4.68 -5.84
C GLY A 20 -22.44 -4.32 -7.32
N GLY A 21 -21.53 -4.79 -8.18
CA GLY A 21 -21.51 -4.45 -9.62
C GLY A 21 -20.77 -3.15 -9.94
N GLU A 22 -20.16 -2.50 -8.95
CA GLU A 22 -19.46 -1.23 -9.11
C GLU A 22 -17.94 -1.38 -8.88
N LEU A 23 -17.14 -0.56 -9.58
CA LEU A 23 -15.71 -0.44 -9.29
C LEU A 23 -15.49 0.45 -8.07
N ARG A 24 -14.72 -0.08 -7.12
CA ARG A 24 -14.33 0.60 -5.88
C ARG A 24 -12.82 0.58 -5.74
N ALA A 25 -12.24 1.59 -5.10
CA ALA A 25 -10.83 1.67 -4.83
C ALA A 25 -10.57 2.04 -3.36
N ASP A 26 -9.82 1.19 -2.66
CA ASP A 26 -9.18 1.58 -1.40
C ASP A 26 -7.83 2.24 -1.75
N VAL A 27 -7.55 3.41 -1.19
CA VAL A 27 -6.31 4.17 -1.41
C VAL A 27 -5.80 4.69 -0.07
N GLY A 28 -4.50 4.56 0.20
CA GLY A 28 -3.92 5.01 1.45
C GLY A 28 -2.43 5.32 1.38
N ARG A 29 -1.92 5.90 2.46
CA ARG A 29 -0.49 6.17 2.66
C ARG A 29 0.21 5.04 3.39
N GLY A 30 1.53 5.03 3.25
CA GLY A 30 2.41 4.17 3.99
C GLY A 30 3.87 4.50 3.68
N HIS A 31 4.75 3.72 4.27
CA HIS A 31 6.18 3.75 3.96
C HIS A 31 6.76 2.36 4.07
N VAL A 32 7.85 2.14 3.33
CA VAL A 32 8.69 0.96 3.47
C VAL A 32 9.77 1.27 4.49
N VAL A 33 9.91 0.39 5.48
CA VAL A 33 10.96 0.48 6.51
C VAL A 33 12.12 -0.43 6.16
N GLU A 34 13.32 -0.01 6.55
CA GLU A 34 14.47 -0.89 6.61
C GLU A 34 14.44 -1.66 7.93
N LEU A 35 14.64 -2.97 7.87
CA LEU A 35 14.78 -3.83 9.04
C LEU A 35 16.23 -4.34 9.13
N PRO A 36 16.70 -4.72 10.33
CA PRO A 36 17.97 -5.43 10.45
C PRO A 36 18.04 -6.64 9.51
N PRO A 37 19.22 -6.95 8.94
CA PRO A 37 19.37 -8.07 8.02
C PRO A 37 18.91 -9.41 8.63
N GLU A 38 19.17 -9.65 9.92
CA GLU A 38 18.73 -10.88 10.59
C GLU A 38 17.20 -11.03 10.65
N GLU A 39 16.48 -9.92 10.88
CA GLU A 39 15.02 -9.95 10.95
C GLU A 39 14.41 -10.13 9.56
N THR A 40 15.00 -9.48 8.54
CA THR A 40 14.59 -9.67 7.15
C THR A 40 14.77 -11.12 6.73
N GLU A 41 15.94 -11.71 6.99
CA GLU A 41 16.25 -13.10 6.64
C GLU A 41 15.35 -14.10 7.38
N ARG A 42 15.06 -13.87 8.67
CA ARG A 42 14.12 -14.68 9.46
C ARG A 42 12.74 -14.71 8.79
N ARG A 43 12.14 -13.54 8.54
CA ARG A 43 10.81 -13.43 7.90
C ARG A 43 10.78 -14.07 6.52
N TRP A 44 11.86 -13.93 5.76
CA TRP A 44 11.94 -14.46 4.40
C TRP A 44 11.93 -15.98 4.37
N ARG A 45 12.67 -16.62 5.29
CA ARG A 45 12.69 -18.08 5.45
C ARG A 45 11.38 -18.64 5.96
N GLU A 46 10.66 -17.88 6.79
CA GLU A 46 9.34 -18.27 7.33
C GLU A 46 8.19 -18.10 6.32
N THR A 47 8.41 -17.41 5.19
CA THR A 47 7.35 -17.11 4.21
C THR A 47 7.64 -17.71 2.84
N SER A 48 8.40 -17.03 1.98
CA SER A 48 8.71 -17.48 0.61
C SER A 48 10.08 -16.95 0.20
N TYR A 49 11.11 -17.76 0.46
CA TYR A 49 12.51 -17.35 0.37
C TYR A 49 12.94 -16.91 -1.03
N GLU A 50 12.30 -17.44 -2.07
CA GLU A 50 12.63 -17.20 -3.47
C GLU A 50 12.02 -15.90 -4.03
N TRP A 51 11.08 -15.26 -3.32
CA TRP A 51 10.27 -14.13 -3.80
C TRP A 51 10.79 -12.80 -3.25
N PRO A 52 10.51 -11.63 -3.85
CA PRO A 52 10.87 -10.34 -3.27
C PRO A 52 10.09 -10.05 -1.98
N ILE A 53 10.67 -9.28 -1.05
CA ILE A 53 10.04 -8.91 0.21
C ILE A 53 9.99 -7.39 0.40
N MET A 54 8.87 -6.91 0.96
CA MET A 54 8.64 -5.53 1.34
C MET A 54 8.18 -5.47 2.80
N HIS A 55 8.81 -4.62 3.59
CA HIS A 55 8.39 -4.34 4.97
C HIS A 55 7.66 -3.00 4.99
N ALA A 56 6.36 -3.03 4.73
CA ALA A 56 5.53 -1.84 4.67
C ALA A 56 4.80 -1.57 5.99
N VAL A 57 4.69 -0.30 6.35
CA VAL A 57 3.80 0.21 7.39
C VAL A 57 2.74 1.06 6.71
N LEU A 58 1.47 0.68 6.86
CA LEU A 58 0.33 1.43 6.34
C LEU A 58 -0.13 2.40 7.42
N HIS A 59 -0.16 3.69 7.12
CA HIS A 59 -0.46 4.73 8.11
C HIS A 59 -1.92 4.65 8.55
N GLY A 60 -2.20 4.65 9.86
CA GLY A 60 -3.56 4.59 10.43
C GLY A 60 -4.39 3.34 10.11
N VAL A 61 -3.79 2.31 9.48
CA VAL A 61 -4.49 1.05 9.16
C VAL A 61 -3.89 -0.09 9.98
N SER A 62 -4.67 -0.61 10.93
CA SER A 62 -4.26 -1.80 11.69
C SER A 62 -4.31 -3.06 10.83
N ARG A 63 -3.55 -4.09 11.24
CA ARG A 63 -3.60 -5.43 10.63
C ARG A 63 -5.03 -5.95 10.51
N ASP A 64 -5.80 -5.86 11.59
CA ASP A 64 -7.13 -6.47 11.65
C ASP A 64 -8.12 -5.72 10.75
N GLN A 65 -8.02 -4.38 10.67
CA GLN A 65 -8.79 -3.59 9.71
C GLN A 65 -8.41 -3.95 8.27
N MET A 66 -7.11 -4.09 7.97
CA MET A 66 -6.65 -4.47 6.62
C MET A 66 -7.20 -5.85 6.23
N MET A 67 -7.05 -6.85 7.09
CA MET A 67 -7.51 -8.22 6.83
C MET A 67 -9.04 -8.33 6.73
N ALA A 68 -9.78 -7.53 7.48
CA ALA A 68 -11.25 -7.55 7.45
C ALA A 68 -11.84 -6.84 6.22
N ARG A 69 -11.19 -5.76 5.76
CA ARG A 69 -11.73 -4.90 4.69
C ARG A 69 -11.22 -5.28 3.31
N HIS A 70 -9.92 -5.55 3.17
CA HIS A 70 -9.25 -5.65 1.87
C HIS A 70 -9.81 -6.80 1.04
N LYS A 71 -10.48 -6.48 -0.08
CA LYS A 71 -11.21 -7.45 -0.92
C LYS A 71 -10.30 -8.22 -1.91
N SER A 72 -9.04 -8.45 -1.54
CA SER A 72 -8.01 -8.95 -2.46
C SER A 72 -6.83 -9.56 -1.71
N ASN A 73 -6.11 -10.48 -2.35
CA ASN A 73 -4.80 -10.94 -1.89
C ASN A 73 -3.62 -10.10 -2.45
N HIS A 74 -3.89 -9.21 -3.41
CA HIS A 74 -2.91 -8.31 -4.04
C HIS A 74 -3.15 -6.85 -3.63
N VAL A 75 -2.08 -6.06 -3.61
CA VAL A 75 -2.09 -4.60 -3.42
C VAL A 75 -1.11 -3.96 -4.42
N GLN A 76 -1.41 -2.76 -4.91
CA GLN A 76 -0.48 -1.98 -5.71
C GLN A 76 0.22 -0.94 -4.83
N VAL A 77 1.53 -0.78 -5.01
CA VAL A 77 2.35 0.19 -4.29
C VAL A 77 3.15 1.03 -5.27
N ALA A 78 3.24 2.33 -5.03
CA ALA A 78 4.05 3.26 -5.81
C ALA A 78 4.84 4.17 -4.86
N TYR A 79 6.14 4.29 -5.08
CA TYR A 79 6.99 5.21 -4.31
C TYR A 79 6.77 6.65 -4.74
N ALA A 80 6.93 7.57 -3.80
CA ALA A 80 7.18 8.98 -4.11
C ALA A 80 8.52 9.43 -3.52
N PRO A 81 9.08 10.55 -3.98
CA PRO A 81 10.37 11.05 -3.49
C PRO A 81 10.33 11.52 -2.03
N THR A 82 9.23 12.14 -1.61
CA THR A 82 9.02 12.67 -0.26
C THR A 82 7.63 12.30 0.28
N ASP A 83 7.40 12.52 1.57
CA ASP A 83 6.08 12.33 2.17
C ASP A 83 5.04 13.29 1.60
N GLN A 84 5.42 14.54 1.35
CA GLN A 84 4.55 15.53 0.71
C GLN A 84 4.19 15.11 -0.72
N ASP A 85 5.17 14.67 -1.52
CA ASP A 85 4.91 14.19 -2.89
C ASP A 85 3.95 12.98 -2.88
N ALA A 86 4.05 12.13 -1.85
CA ALA A 86 3.18 10.97 -1.73
C ALA A 86 1.77 11.34 -1.24
N ASP A 87 1.61 12.38 -0.42
CA ASP A 87 0.31 12.96 -0.09
C ASP A 87 -0.35 13.55 -1.35
N ASP A 88 0.40 14.36 -2.11
CA ASP A 88 -0.06 14.96 -3.36
C ASP A 88 -0.42 13.88 -4.40
N ALA A 89 0.40 12.83 -4.52
CA ALA A 89 0.13 11.71 -5.41
C ALA A 89 -1.10 10.90 -5.00
N LEU A 90 -1.35 10.73 -3.69
CA LEU A 90 -2.58 10.09 -3.21
C LEU A 90 -3.80 10.91 -3.60
N ILE A 91 -3.76 12.23 -3.38
CA ILE A 91 -4.86 13.14 -3.71
C ILE A 91 -5.14 13.10 -5.21
N ALA A 92 -4.09 13.24 -6.04
CA ALA A 92 -4.20 13.18 -7.49
C ALA A 92 -4.80 11.85 -7.97
N LYS A 93 -4.35 10.72 -7.40
CA LYS A 93 -4.85 9.39 -7.74
C LYS A 93 -6.30 9.18 -7.33
N ALA A 94 -6.68 9.63 -6.14
CA ALA A 94 -8.05 9.57 -5.63
C ALA A 94 -8.99 10.43 -6.50
N ALA A 95 -8.60 11.67 -6.80
CA ALA A 95 -9.38 12.56 -7.66
C ALA A 95 -9.53 11.99 -9.08
N PHE A 96 -8.48 11.41 -9.64
CA PHE A 96 -8.54 10.76 -10.94
C PHE A 96 -9.51 9.57 -10.94
N PHE A 97 -9.42 8.68 -9.94
CA PHE A 97 -10.34 7.54 -9.82
C PHE A 97 -11.79 7.98 -9.70
N GLN A 98 -12.08 9.00 -8.89
CA GLN A 98 -13.43 9.58 -8.79
C GLN A 98 -13.90 10.13 -10.14
N THR A 99 -13.02 10.83 -10.88
CA THR A 99 -13.34 11.43 -12.18
C THR A 99 -13.74 10.39 -13.23
N ILE A 100 -13.14 9.20 -13.20
CA ILE A 100 -13.46 8.10 -14.12
C ILE A 100 -14.56 7.17 -13.59
N GLY A 101 -15.27 7.56 -12.52
CA GLY A 101 -16.44 6.85 -11.98
C GLY A 101 -16.12 5.71 -11.01
N ILE A 102 -14.94 5.65 -10.42
CA ILE A 102 -14.59 4.66 -9.39
C ILE A 102 -14.89 5.25 -8.01
N SER A 103 -15.63 4.52 -7.17
CA SER A 103 -15.87 4.95 -5.78
C SER A 103 -14.60 4.79 -4.96
N VAL A 104 -14.07 5.89 -4.43
CA VAL A 104 -12.81 5.90 -3.68
C VAL A 104 -13.06 5.90 -2.17
N PHE A 105 -12.32 5.05 -1.47
CA PHE A 105 -12.24 5.00 -0.02
C PHE A 105 -10.83 5.31 0.43
N LEU A 106 -10.69 6.44 1.09
CA LEU A 106 -9.46 6.88 1.71
C LEU A 106 -9.24 6.10 3.02
N CYS A 107 -8.10 5.42 3.12
CA CYS A 107 -7.81 4.49 4.21
C CYS A 107 -6.66 5.01 5.09
N GLY A 108 -6.92 5.06 6.41
CA GLY A 108 -5.91 5.36 7.41
C GLY A 108 -5.80 6.83 7.78
N ASP A 109 -4.66 7.21 8.33
CA ASP A 109 -4.36 8.57 8.76
C ASP A 109 -3.86 9.37 7.55
N LEU A 110 -4.66 10.35 7.11
CA LEU A 110 -4.37 11.16 5.94
C LEU A 110 -4.44 12.63 6.30
N SER A 111 -3.39 13.36 5.91
CA SER A 111 -3.37 14.82 5.94
C SER A 111 -3.87 15.32 4.59
N VAL A 112 -5.19 15.47 4.47
CA VAL A 112 -5.82 16.04 3.27
C VAL A 112 -6.12 17.52 3.54
N PRO A 113 -5.77 18.45 2.63
CA PRO A 113 -6.12 19.87 2.77
C PRO A 113 -7.63 20.13 2.85
#